data_AF-A0A2R4WLQ7-F1
#
_entry.id   AF-A0A2R4WLQ7-F1
#
_cell.length_a   1.000
_cell.length_b   1.000
_cell.length_c   1.000
_cell.angle_alpha   90.00
_cell.angle_beta   90.00
_cell.angle_gamma   90.00
#
_symmetry.space_group_name_H-M   'P 1'
#
loop_
_entity.id
_entity.type
_entity.pdbx_description
1 polymer ?
#
loop_
_entity_poly.entity_id
_entity_poly.type
_entity_poly.pdbx_seq_one_letter_code
_entity_poly.pdbx_strand_id
1 'polypeptide(L)'
;MRDLPRQGWLLLSPAAASPLRQEAHSPIFAFDILKLARDLRENAAFAPEQAEGLAAAISSAVQDNAPAKPETAAGFVSVRSEITVLRTDLKMAFAALRTDASASQTDTRNEFAAIRSEMMLLEQRMGVKLGGTLAAFASILIAAMRLLVH
;
A
#
# COMPACT_ATOMS: atom_id res chain seq x y z
N MET A 1 -35.36 -37.16 -10.98
CA MET A 1 -35.10 -36.78 -9.58
C MET A 1 -34.13 -35.60 -9.59
N ARG A 2 -34.60 -34.44 -9.11
CA ARG A 2 -33.85 -33.24 -8.63
C ARG A 2 -32.96 -32.52 -9.65
N ASP A 3 -33.44 -31.44 -10.26
CA ASP A 3 -33.51 -30.05 -9.74
C ASP A 3 -32.22 -29.27 -9.96
N LEU A 4 -32.23 -28.44 -11.02
CA LEU A 4 -31.35 -27.30 -11.24
C LEU A 4 -32.14 -26.02 -10.90
N PRO A 5 -31.61 -25.08 -10.10
CA PRO A 5 -32.06 -23.69 -10.14
C PRO A 5 -31.04 -22.88 -10.97
N ARG A 6 -31.43 -22.34 -12.13
CA ARG A 6 -32.11 -21.05 -12.33
C ARG A 6 -31.44 -19.86 -11.64
N GLN A 7 -30.62 -19.19 -12.44
CA GLN A 7 -30.51 -17.74 -12.64
C GLN A 7 -30.93 -16.80 -11.49
N GLY A 8 -29.97 -16.00 -11.06
CA GLY A 8 -30.17 -14.76 -10.32
C GLY A 8 -29.14 -13.72 -10.76
N TRP A 9 -29.22 -13.31 -12.03
CA TRP A 9 -28.60 -12.07 -12.49
C TRP A 9 -29.40 -10.90 -11.91
N LEU A 10 -28.84 -10.24 -10.89
CA LEU A 10 -29.21 -8.87 -10.55
C LEU A 10 -27.93 -8.02 -10.54
N LEU A 11 -27.74 -7.39 -11.68
CA LEU A 11 -26.92 -6.21 -11.89
C LEU A 11 -27.35 -5.07 -10.96
N LEU A 12 -26.36 -4.26 -10.58
CA LEU A 12 -26.45 -2.85 -10.16
C LEU A 12 -27.42 -2.48 -9.03
N SER A 13 -26.84 -2.16 -7.87
CA SER A 13 -27.32 -1.02 -7.10
C SER A 13 -26.12 -0.20 -6.59
N PRO A 14 -25.79 0.94 -7.24
CA PRO A 14 -24.90 1.96 -6.72
C PRO A 14 -25.76 3.06 -6.09
N ALA A 15 -26.31 2.82 -4.90
CA ALA A 15 -27.12 3.84 -4.23
C ALA A 15 -27.15 3.61 -2.72
N ALA A 16 -26.21 4.24 -2.02
CA ALA A 16 -26.42 4.97 -0.77
C ALA A 16 -25.05 5.18 -0.11
N ALA A 17 -24.27 6.10 -0.69
CA ALA A 17 -23.42 6.93 0.13
C ALA A 17 -24.34 7.67 1.10
N SER A 18 -24.51 7.16 2.31
CA SER A 18 -25.07 7.94 3.40
C SER A 18 -23.96 8.91 3.84
N PRO A 19 -24.03 10.22 3.55
CA PRO A 19 -23.23 11.14 4.31
C PRO A 19 -23.70 10.98 5.75
N LEU A 20 -22.81 10.51 6.61
CA LEU A 20 -22.96 10.73 8.04
C LEU A 20 -23.04 12.24 8.21
N ARG A 21 -24.26 12.76 8.18
CA ARG A 21 -24.65 13.99 8.84
C ARG A 21 -24.45 13.70 10.33
N GLN A 22 -23.19 13.63 10.74
CA GLN A 22 -22.78 14.09 12.04
C GLN A 22 -23.15 15.56 12.01
N GLU A 23 -24.34 15.87 12.51
CA GLU A 23 -24.51 17.12 13.21
C GLU A 23 -23.35 17.17 14.19
N ALA A 24 -22.35 17.99 13.84
CA ALA A 24 -21.45 18.54 14.81
C ALA A 24 -22.32 19.35 15.76
N HIS A 25 -22.97 18.65 16.69
CA HIS A 25 -23.24 19.18 18.01
C HIS A 25 -21.85 19.49 18.57
N SER A 26 -21.31 20.65 18.19
CA SER A 26 -20.36 21.34 19.02
C SER A 26 -21.03 21.37 20.38
N PRO A 27 -20.51 20.69 21.41
CA PRO A 27 -20.87 21.09 22.75
C PRO A 27 -20.31 22.51 22.85
N ILE A 28 -21.16 23.49 22.56
CA ILE A 28 -20.93 24.85 22.99
C ILE A 28 -20.79 24.66 24.50
N PHE A 29 -19.55 24.70 24.99
CA PHE A 29 -19.29 24.84 26.41
C PHE A 29 -19.84 26.22 26.75
N ALA A 30 -21.14 26.29 27.00
CA ALA A 30 -21.84 27.51 27.33
C ALA A 30 -21.38 27.88 28.74
N PHE A 31 -20.34 28.70 28.80
CA PHE A 31 -19.86 29.28 30.04
C PHE A 31 -20.95 30.24 30.53
N ASP A 32 -21.63 29.88 31.61
CA ASP A 32 -22.75 30.65 32.16
C ASP A 32 -22.22 31.87 32.94
N ILE A 33 -22.01 32.96 32.20
CA ILE A 33 -21.50 34.24 32.72
C ILE A 33 -22.39 34.75 33.85
N LEU A 34 -23.72 34.57 33.74
CA LEU A 34 -24.69 35.05 34.72
C LEU A 34 -24.57 34.27 36.04
N LYS A 35 -24.38 32.95 35.95
CA LYS A 35 -24.14 32.12 37.12
C LYS A 35 -22.82 32.47 37.81
N LEU A 36 -21.75 32.70 37.03
CA LEU A 36 -20.45 33.10 37.60
C LEU A 36 -20.50 34.48 38.27
N ALA A 37 -21.12 35.47 37.61
CA ALA A 37 -21.27 36.81 38.19
C ALA A 37 -22.09 36.77 39.48
N ARG A 38 -23.14 35.94 39.54
CA ARG A 38 -23.92 35.71 40.75
C ARG A 38 -23.07 35.11 41.86
N ASP A 39 -22.29 34.07 41.55
CA ASP A 39 -21.41 33.39 42.51
C ASP A 39 -20.33 34.33 43.06
N LEU A 40 -19.74 35.19 42.21
CA LEU A 40 -18.76 36.19 42.62
C LEU A 40 -19.36 37.25 43.55
N ARG A 41 -20.61 37.67 43.31
CA ARG A 41 -21.32 38.60 44.20
C ARG A 41 -21.66 37.95 45.55
N GLU A 42 -22.23 36.74 45.52
CA GLU A 42 -22.80 36.09 46.71
C GLU A 42 -21.72 35.43 47.59
N ASN A 43 -20.70 34.82 46.99
CA ASN A 43 -19.70 34.02 47.71
C ASN A 43 -18.33 34.71 47.84
N ALA A 44 -18.01 35.68 46.99
CA ALA A 44 -16.74 36.42 47.04
C ALA A 44 -16.87 37.90 47.46
N ALA A 45 -18.10 38.36 47.77
CA ALA A 45 -18.42 39.73 48.20
C ALA A 45 -17.99 40.83 47.21
N PHE A 46 -17.98 40.53 45.91
CA PHE A 46 -17.67 41.52 44.88
C PHE A 46 -18.83 42.48 44.68
N ALA A 47 -18.50 43.74 44.37
CA ALA A 47 -19.51 44.69 43.90
C ALA A 47 -20.15 44.18 42.60
N PRO A 48 -21.44 44.47 42.36
CA PRO A 48 -22.18 44.14 41.14
C PRO A 48 -21.36 44.27 39.86
N GLU A 49 -20.74 45.43 39.67
CA GLU A 49 -20.05 45.83 38.46
C GLU A 49 -18.72 45.08 38.30
N GLN A 50 -18.06 44.77 39.42
CA GLN A 50 -16.81 44.00 39.42
C GLN A 50 -17.03 42.53 39.12
N ALA A 51 -18.10 41.95 39.65
CA ALA A 51 -18.48 40.57 39.40
C ALA A 51 -18.86 40.34 37.93
N GLU A 52 -19.63 41.26 37.34
CA GLU A 52 -20.00 41.21 35.92
C GLU A 52 -18.79 41.45 35.01
N GLY A 53 -17.97 42.46 35.32
CA GLY A 53 -16.75 42.75 34.56
C GLY A 53 -15.74 41.60 34.57
N LEU A 54 -15.54 40.96 35.73
CA LEU A 54 -14.65 39.80 35.85
C LEU A 54 -15.23 38.56 35.14
N ALA A 55 -16.52 38.29 35.29
CA ALA A 55 -17.15 37.16 34.62
C ALA A 55 -17.10 37.32 33.10
N ALA A 56 -17.27 38.53 32.58
CA ALA A 56 -17.11 38.85 31.16
C ALA A 56 -15.66 38.69 30.69
N ALA A 57 -14.68 39.18 31.46
CA ALA A 57 -13.25 39.04 31.13
C ALA A 57 -12.80 37.57 31.11
N ILE A 58 -13.26 36.76 32.07
CA ILE A 58 -12.99 35.32 32.12
C ILE A 58 -13.69 34.61 30.96
N SER A 59 -14.94 34.98 30.62
CA SER A 59 -15.64 34.40 29.48
C SER A 59 -14.93 34.71 28.15
N SER A 60 -14.44 35.93 27.96
CA SER A 60 -13.65 36.28 26.78
C SER A 60 -12.37 35.45 26.74
N ALA A 61 -11.60 35.45 27.83
CA ALA A 61 -10.35 34.68 27.90
C ALA A 61 -10.57 33.16 27.70
N VAL A 62 -11.69 32.60 28.18
CA VAL A 62 -12.05 31.19 27.99
C VAL A 62 -12.52 30.92 26.57
N GLN A 63 -13.16 31.86 25.88
CA GLN A 63 -13.53 31.71 24.46
C GLN A 63 -12.33 31.89 23.53
N ASP A 64 -11.47 32.85 23.83
CA ASP A 64 -10.23 33.15 23.09
C ASP A 64 -9.17 32.05 23.29
N ASN A 65 -9.18 31.41 24.47
CA ASN A 65 -8.27 30.31 24.83
C ASN A 65 -9.00 28.96 24.91
N ALA A 66 -10.26 28.87 24.46
CA ALA A 66 -10.93 27.58 24.25
C ALA A 66 -10.11 26.88 23.18
N PRO A 67 -9.33 25.85 23.58
CA PRO A 67 -8.31 25.32 22.70
C PRO A 67 -8.98 24.85 21.42
N ALA A 68 -8.40 25.20 20.27
CA ALA A 68 -8.01 24.39 19.10
C ALA A 68 -8.60 22.97 18.91
N LYS A 69 -9.69 22.59 19.58
CA LYS A 69 -10.37 21.30 19.56
C LYS A 69 -10.90 20.96 18.17
N PRO A 70 -11.53 21.87 17.40
CA PRO A 70 -11.91 21.54 16.03
C PRO A 70 -10.68 21.32 15.14
N GLU A 71 -9.63 22.14 15.27
CA GLU A 71 -8.40 22.02 14.47
C GLU A 71 -7.61 20.75 14.82
N THR A 72 -7.52 20.41 16.11
CA THR A 72 -6.88 19.19 16.59
C THR A 72 -7.68 17.95 16.18
N ALA A 73 -9.02 18.01 16.27
CA ALA A 73 -9.89 16.93 15.79
C ALA A 73 -9.79 16.75 14.27
N ALA A 74 -9.75 17.84 13.51
CA ALA A 74 -9.50 17.81 12.07
C ALA A 74 -8.13 17.21 11.75
N GLY A 75 -7.10 17.58 12.51
CA GLY A 75 -5.76 16.98 12.42
C GLY A 75 -5.77 15.47 12.68
N PHE A 76 -6.48 15.00 13.71
CA PHE A 76 -6.63 13.56 13.97
C PHE A 76 -7.34 12.81 12.84
N VAL A 77 -8.38 13.41 12.26
CA VAL A 77 -9.08 12.84 11.10
C VAL A 77 -8.14 12.78 9.89
N SER A 78 -7.36 13.83 9.62
CA SER A 78 -6.37 13.86 8.54
C SER A 78 -5.32 12.78 8.70
N VAL A 79 -4.68 12.69 9.87
CA VAL A 79 -3.65 11.69 10.17
C VAL A 79 -4.22 10.27 10.05
N ARG A 80 -5.46 10.03 10.49
CA ARG A 80 -6.10 8.72 10.34
C ARG A 80 -6.35 8.37 8.86
N SER A 81 -6.73 9.36 8.06
CA SER A 81 -6.88 9.20 6.60
C SER A 81 -5.53 8.85 5.98
N GLU A 82 -4.48 9.61 6.28
CA GLU A 82 -3.12 9.40 5.78
C GLU A 82 -2.58 8.01 6.17
N ILE A 83 -2.78 7.56 7.41
CA ILE A 83 -2.40 6.21 7.85
C ILE A 83 -3.12 5.13 7.02
N THR A 84 -4.38 5.37 6.67
CA THR A 84 -5.17 4.41 5.87
C THR A 84 -4.68 4.34 4.43
N VAL A 85 -4.34 5.50 3.84
CA VAL A 85 -3.71 5.60 2.52
C VAL A 85 -2.35 4.90 2.53
N LEU A 86 -1.45 5.26 3.45
CA LEU A 86 -0.12 4.65 3.58
C LEU A 86 -0.19 3.14 3.79
N ARG A 87 -1.14 2.64 4.57
CA ARG A 87 -1.35 1.20 4.75
C ARG A 87 -1.77 0.52 3.45
N THR A 88 -2.56 1.19 2.62
CA THR A 88 -2.98 0.68 1.32
C THR A 88 -1.81 0.67 0.34
N ASP A 89 -1.07 1.78 0.26
CA ASP A 89 0.10 1.91 -0.60
C ASP A 89 1.17 0.89 -0.26
N LEU A 90 1.47 0.69 1.02
CA LEU A 90 2.43 -0.33 1.46
C LEU A 90 2.00 -1.75 1.09
N LYS A 91 0.71 -2.06 1.16
CA LYS A 91 0.19 -3.37 0.73
C LYS A 91 0.35 -3.56 -0.79
N MET A 92 0.05 -2.52 -1.57
CA MET A 92 0.23 -2.56 -3.02
C MET A 92 1.70 -2.69 -3.40
N ALA A 93 2.59 -1.90 -2.78
CA ALA A 93 4.02 -1.96 -3.01
C ALA A 93 4.59 -3.35 -2.67
N PHE A 94 4.16 -3.95 -1.55
CA PHE A 94 4.60 -5.29 -1.18
C PHE A 94 4.10 -6.37 -2.16
N ALA A 95 2.87 -6.24 -2.66
CA ALA A 95 2.33 -7.14 -3.68
C ALA A 95 3.07 -7.03 -5.02
N ALA A 96 3.41 -5.80 -5.43
CA ALA A 96 4.22 -5.53 -6.62
C ALA A 96 5.62 -6.15 -6.47
N LEU A 97 6.32 -5.87 -5.36
CA LEU A 97 7.64 -6.46 -5.07
C LEU A 97 7.64 -7.98 -5.07
N ARG A 98 6.58 -8.61 -4.54
CA ARG A 98 6.46 -10.07 -4.57
C ARG A 98 6.28 -10.61 -5.98
N THR A 99 5.56 -9.88 -6.83
CA THR A 99 5.36 -10.23 -8.24
C THR A 99 6.69 -10.11 -8.98
N ASP A 100 7.39 -9.00 -8.83
CA ASP A 100 8.68 -8.74 -9.47
C ASP A 100 9.75 -9.76 -9.04
N ALA A 101 9.80 -10.11 -7.75
CA ALA A 101 10.72 -11.12 -7.25
C ALA A 101 10.43 -12.51 -7.84
N SER A 102 9.15 -12.85 -8.02
CA SER A 102 8.75 -14.14 -8.62
C SER A 102 9.05 -14.18 -10.12
N ALA A 103 8.85 -13.06 -10.82
CA ALA A 103 9.21 -12.90 -12.23
C ALA A 103 10.72 -13.02 -12.42
N SER A 104 11.51 -12.25 -11.66
CA SER A 104 12.98 -12.31 -11.70
C SER A 104 13.53 -13.71 -11.41
N GLN A 105 12.97 -14.42 -10.42
CA GLN A 105 13.35 -15.82 -10.15
C GLN A 105 13.08 -16.75 -11.35
N THR A 106 11.95 -16.55 -12.03
CA THR A 106 11.56 -17.32 -13.21
C THR A 106 12.49 -17.03 -14.37
N ASP A 107 12.77 -15.76 -14.62
CA ASP A 107 13.67 -15.32 -15.70
C ASP A 107 15.07 -15.89 -15.49
N THR A 108 15.64 -15.78 -14.28
CA THR A 108 16.96 -16.36 -13.98
C THR A 108 16.99 -17.87 -14.17
N ARG A 109 15.92 -18.59 -13.80
CA ARG A 109 15.82 -20.05 -14.06
C ARG A 109 15.79 -20.36 -15.55
N ASN A 110 15.05 -19.57 -16.32
CA ASN A 110 14.96 -19.73 -17.77
C ASN A 110 16.30 -19.44 -18.45
N GLU A 111 16.99 -18.38 -18.03
CA GLU A 111 18.33 -18.05 -18.52
C GLU A 111 19.34 -19.16 -18.22
N PHE A 112 19.33 -19.71 -16.99
CA PHE A 112 20.18 -20.86 -16.66
C PHE A 112 19.88 -22.10 -17.50
N ALA A 113 18.60 -22.38 -17.75
CA ALA A 113 18.20 -23.49 -18.61
C ALA A 113 18.63 -23.29 -20.06
N ALA A 114 18.50 -22.05 -20.57
CA ALA A 114 18.96 -21.68 -21.91
C ALA A 114 20.48 -21.83 -22.04
N ILE A 115 21.26 -21.28 -21.10
CA ILE A 115 22.73 -21.41 -21.06
C ILE A 115 23.15 -22.90 -21.03
N ARG A 116 22.48 -23.72 -20.23
CA ARG A 116 22.76 -25.16 -20.17
C ARG A 116 22.48 -25.85 -21.51
N SER A 117 21.39 -25.49 -22.18
CA SER A 117 21.07 -26.02 -23.51
C SER A 117 22.11 -25.60 -24.55
N GLU A 118 22.52 -24.33 -24.53
CA GLU A 118 23.56 -23.81 -25.43
C GLU A 118 24.90 -24.51 -25.22
N MET A 119 25.28 -24.79 -23.97
CA MET A 119 26.50 -25.53 -23.64
C MET A 119 26.46 -26.96 -24.20
N MET A 120 25.36 -27.68 -24.03
CA MET A 120 25.20 -29.03 -24.59
C MET A 120 25.25 -29.03 -26.12
N LEU A 121 24.64 -28.04 -26.76
CA LEU A 121 24.68 -27.88 -28.22
C LEU A 121 26.11 -27.61 -28.69
N LEU A 122 26.85 -26.77 -27.97
CA LEU A 122 28.24 -26.46 -28.28
C LEU A 122 29.12 -27.71 -28.16
N GLU A 123 28.99 -28.49 -27.08
CA GLU A 123 29.69 -29.76 -26.89
C GLU A 123 29.39 -30.74 -28.02
N GLN A 124 28.11 -30.91 -28.38
CA GLN A 124 27.71 -31.77 -29.49
C GLN A 124 28.32 -31.31 -30.81
N ARG A 125 28.27 -30.00 -31.10
CA ARG A 125 28.82 -29.44 -32.34
C ARG A 125 30.33 -29.63 -32.42
N MET A 126 31.05 -29.46 -31.31
CA MET A 126 32.49 -29.74 -31.25
C MET A 126 32.78 -31.23 -31.42
N GLY A 127 32.02 -32.10 -30.75
CA GLY A 127 32.15 -33.56 -30.89
C GLY A 127 31.96 -34.04 -32.33
N VAL A 128 30.93 -33.53 -33.03
CA VAL A 128 30.70 -33.85 -34.45
C VAL A 128 31.82 -33.32 -35.34
N LYS A 129 32.27 -32.08 -35.13
CA LYS A 129 33.36 -31.50 -35.93
C LYS A 129 34.66 -32.27 -35.73
N LEU A 130 35.04 -32.57 -34.49
CA LEU A 130 36.26 -33.32 -34.16
C LEU A 130 36.19 -34.77 -34.65
N GLY A 131 35.05 -35.43 -34.46
CA GLY A 131 34.85 -36.79 -34.97
C GLY A 131 34.93 -36.85 -36.49
N GLY A 132 34.33 -35.88 -37.18
CA GLY A 132 34.39 -35.75 -38.63
C GLY A 132 35.82 -35.52 -39.15
N THR A 133 36.60 -34.64 -38.52
CA THR A 133 38.00 -34.42 -38.93
C THR A 133 38.85 -35.66 -38.67
N LEU A 134 38.71 -36.33 -37.51
CA LEU A 134 39.44 -37.56 -37.21
C LEU A 134 39.12 -38.67 -38.23
N ALA A 135 37.84 -38.84 -38.58
CA ALA A 135 37.41 -39.84 -39.55
C ALA A 135 37.96 -39.55 -40.96
N ALA A 136 37.99 -38.28 -41.37
CA ALA A 136 38.61 -37.88 -42.63
C ALA A 136 40.12 -38.19 -42.65
N PHE A 137 40.84 -37.84 -41.57
CA PHE A 137 42.27 -38.19 -41.44
C PHE A 137 42.51 -39.70 -41.48
N ALA A 138 41.72 -40.48 -40.74
CA ALA A 138 41.84 -41.94 -40.73
C ALA A 138 41.60 -42.54 -42.13
N SER A 139 40.61 -42.02 -42.86
CA SER A 139 40.29 -42.45 -44.22
C SER A 139 41.45 -42.18 -45.20
N ILE A 140 42.09 -41.02 -45.10
CA ILE A 140 43.27 -40.67 -45.90
C ILE A 140 44.45 -41.60 -45.61
N LEU A 141 44.72 -41.86 -44.32
CA LEU A 141 45.81 -42.77 -43.91
C LEU A 141 45.59 -44.20 -44.42
N ILE A 142 44.36 -44.71 -44.34
CA ILE A 142 44.01 -46.03 -44.86
C ILE A 142 44.23 -46.10 -46.38
N ALA A 143 43.81 -45.07 -47.12
CA ALA A 143 44.03 -44.99 -48.56
C ALA A 143 45.52 -44.97 -48.92
N ALA A 144 46.33 -44.19 -48.18
CA ALA A 144 47.78 -44.11 -48.40
C ALA A 144 48.49 -45.45 -48.10
N MET A 145 48.11 -46.15 -47.02
CA MET A 145 48.66 -47.48 -46.72
C MET A 145 48.35 -48.50 -47.82
N ARG A 146 47.13 -48.47 -48.38
CA ARG A 146 46.79 -49.34 -49.52
C ARG A 146 47.64 -49.07 -50.75
N LEU A 147 47.94 -47.79 -51.02
CA LEU A 147 48.76 -47.39 -52.16
C LEU A 147 50.23 -47.79 -52.01
N LEU A 148 50.75 -47.92 -50.79
CA LEU A 148 52.12 -48.38 -50.53
C LEU A 148 52.30 -49.91 -50.61
N VAL A 149 51.20 -50.66 -50.43
CA VAL A 149 51.21 -52.14 -50.45
C VAL A 149 50.99 -52.71 -51.85
N HIS A 150 50.48 -51.90 -52.79
CA HIS A 150 50.39 -52.24 -54.22
C HIS A 150 51.60 -51.69 -54.96
#